data_AF-A0A9D6V0C1-F1
#
_entry.id   AF-A0A9D6V0C1-F1
#
_cell.length_a   1.000
_cell.length_b   1.000
_cell.length_c   1.000
_cell.angle_alpha   90.00
_cell.angle_beta   90.00
_cell.angle_gamma   90.00
#
_symmetry.space_group_name_H-M   'P 1'
#
loop_
_entity.id
_entity.type
_entity.pdbx_description
1 polymer ?
#
loop_
_entity_poly.entity_id
_entity_poly.type
_entity_poly.pdbx_seq_one_letter_code
_entity_poly.pdbx_strand_id
1 'polypeptide(L)'
;MIQLNFTLFIQLINFLALLFILNAILYKPILAKMREREAQIRKDREKALELEENVRLQENQHQEALAKARQTAAQEKAALIAEAKKKESAILDKARTEASRIVDDMKAAIQAEASEVRKTLKAQMTPLAESITEKILGRAVR
;
A
#
# COMPACT_ATOMS: atom_id res chain seq x y z
N MET A 1 -29.70 67.65 69.89
CA MET A 1 -28.32 68.00 69.50
C MET A 1 -27.53 66.71 69.42
N ILE A 2 -26.83 66.46 68.32
CA ILE A 2 -25.94 65.29 68.20
C ILE A 2 -24.78 65.53 69.15
N GLN A 3 -24.84 64.94 70.33
CA GLN A 3 -23.72 64.98 71.27
C GLN A 3 -22.67 64.00 70.74
N LEU A 4 -21.54 64.55 70.32
CA LEU A 4 -20.39 63.77 69.88
C LEU A 4 -19.74 63.14 71.13
N ASN A 5 -20.35 62.05 71.59
CA ASN A 5 -19.95 61.36 72.82
C ASN A 5 -18.92 60.25 72.51
N PHE A 6 -18.12 59.87 73.51
CA PHE A 6 -17.16 58.77 73.44
C PHE A 6 -17.79 57.44 72.94
N THR A 7 -19.09 57.24 73.19
CA THR A 7 -19.88 56.12 72.66
C THR A 7 -19.87 56.04 71.13
N LEU A 8 -19.89 57.18 70.43
CA LEU A 8 -19.85 57.24 68.96
C LEU A 8 -18.51 56.73 68.43
N PHE A 9 -17.41 57.01 69.15
CA PHE A 9 -16.09 56.50 68.83
C PHE A 9 -15.99 54.98 69.04
N ILE A 10 -16.53 54.47 70.16
CA ILE A 10 -16.62 53.02 70.41
C ILE A 10 -17.47 52.33 69.34
N GLN A 11 -18.60 52.92 68.95
CA GLN A 11 -19.48 52.36 67.92
C GLN A 11 -18.80 52.34 66.54
N LEU A 12 -18.01 53.36 66.21
CA LEU A 12 -17.21 53.38 64.98
C LEU A 12 -16.15 52.28 64.98
N ILE A 13 -15.44 52.08 66.09
CA ILE A 13 -14.46 51.00 66.22
C ILE A 13 -15.15 49.64 66.10
N ASN A 14 -16.31 49.45 66.72
CA ASN A 14 -17.09 48.21 66.63
C ASN A 14 -17.53 47.93 65.18
N PHE A 15 -18.02 48.95 64.47
CA PHE A 15 -18.39 48.84 63.06
C PHE A 15 -17.20 48.47 62.17
N LEU A 16 -16.04 49.13 62.36
CA LEU A 16 -14.83 48.82 61.60
C LEU A 16 -14.30 47.42 61.90
N ALA A 17 -14.35 46.99 63.17
CA ALA A 17 -13.98 45.62 63.55
C ALA A 17 -14.90 44.59 62.89
N LEU A 18 -16.22 44.81 62.91
CA LEU A 18 -17.19 43.94 62.25
C LEU A 18 -16.98 43.91 60.73
N LEU A 19 -16.72 45.06 60.11
CA LEU A 19 -16.43 45.16 58.67
C LEU A 19 -15.17 44.39 58.30
N PHE A 20 -14.12 44.44 59.13
CA PHE A 20 -12.89 43.69 58.91
C PHE A 20 -13.13 42.18 59.03
N ILE A 21 -13.88 41.75 60.04
CA ILE A 21 -14.28 40.34 60.23
C ILE A 21 -15.10 39.86 59.03
N LEU A 22 -16.10 40.63 58.60
CA LEU A 22 -16.96 40.27 57.47
C LEU A 22 -16.20 40.24 56.15
N ASN A 23 -15.24 41.15 55.95
CA ASN A 23 -14.34 41.13 54.78
C ASN A 23 -13.53 39.83 54.73
N ALA A 24 -12.92 39.45 55.85
CA ALA A 24 -12.10 38.25 55.95
C ALA A 24 -12.91 36.95 55.82
N ILE A 25 -14.06 36.86 56.49
CA ILE A 25 -14.86 35.62 56.60
C ILE A 25 -15.83 35.44 55.43
N LEU A 26 -16.34 36.51 54.82
CA LEU A 26 -17.43 36.41 53.85
C LEU A 26 -17.01 36.91 52.46
N TYR A 27 -16.60 38.18 52.34
CA TYR A 27 -16.34 38.77 51.03
C TYR A 27 -15.16 38.12 50.31
N LYS A 28 -14.02 37.92 51.00
CA LYS A 28 -12.85 37.26 50.41
C LYS A 28 -13.13 35.84 49.91
N PRO A 29 -13.69 34.91 50.70
CA PRO A 29 -13.93 33.54 50.23
C PRO A 29 -15.00 33.45 49.14
N ILE A 30 -16.05 34.27 49.19
CA ILE A 30 -17.07 34.28 48.12
C ILE A 30 -16.44 34.71 46.79
N LEU A 31 -15.65 35.79 46.80
CA LEU A 31 -15.00 36.27 45.58
C LEU A 31 -13.95 35.28 45.06
N ALA A 32 -13.22 34.61 45.96
CA ALA A 32 -12.29 33.55 45.60
C ALA A 32 -13.02 32.38 44.92
N LYS A 33 -14.17 31.94 45.45
CA LYS A 33 -14.97 30.86 44.85
C LYS A 33 -15.57 31.24 43.50
N MET A 34 -15.98 32.49 43.32
CA MET A 34 -16.44 32.99 42.03
C MET A 34 -15.30 32.97 40.99
N ARG A 35 -14.11 33.47 41.36
CA ARG A 35 -12.93 33.44 40.48
C ARG A 35 -12.49 32.01 40.13
N GLU A 36 -12.55 31.09 41.09
CA GLU A 36 -12.25 29.67 40.87
C GLU A 36 -13.22 29.07 39.85
N ARG A 37 -14.52 29.32 39.99
CA ARG A 37 -15.53 28.88 39.02
C ARG A 37 -15.30 29.44 37.63
N GLU A 38 -15.06 30.75 37.52
CA GLU A 38 -14.79 31.38 36.23
C GLU A 38 -13.50 30.83 35.59
N ALA A 39 -12.45 30.63 36.37
CA ALA A 39 -11.20 30.05 35.88
C ALA A 39 -11.40 28.61 35.39
N GLN A 40 -12.18 27.81 36.12
CA GLN A 40 -12.51 26.45 35.74
C GLN A 40 -13.30 26.42 34.42
N ILE A 41 -14.33 27.26 34.29
CA ILE A 41 -15.12 27.36 33.05
C ILE A 41 -14.25 27.79 31.86
N ARG A 42 -13.37 28.78 32.05
CA ARG A 42 -12.44 29.21 30.99
C ARG A 42 -11.51 28.06 30.57
N LYS A 43 -10.92 27.37 31.55
CA LYS A 43 -10.02 26.23 31.32
C LYS A 43 -10.72 25.09 30.60
N ASP A 44 -11.96 24.77 30.98
CA ASP A 44 -12.72 23.70 30.33
C ASP A 44 -13.11 24.07 28.91
N ARG A 45 -13.42 25.35 28.65
CA ARG A 45 -13.66 25.86 27.29
C ARG A 45 -12.40 25.82 26.43
N GLU A 46 -11.26 26.25 26.95
CA GLU A 46 -9.97 26.18 26.24
C GLU A 46 -9.61 24.74 25.89
N LYS A 47 -9.75 23.81 26.85
CA LYS A 47 -9.53 22.38 26.61
C LYS A 47 -10.47 21.80 25.55
N ALA A 48 -11.73 22.21 25.54
CA ALA A 48 -12.68 21.76 24.54
C ALA A 48 -12.26 22.21 23.14
N LEU A 49 -11.82 23.47 23.00
CA LEU A 49 -11.32 24.00 21.72
C LEU A 49 -10.04 23.30 21.28
N GLU A 50 -9.09 23.09 22.20
CA GLU A 50 -7.84 22.36 21.91
C GLU A 50 -8.12 20.91 21.50
N LEU A 51 -9.08 20.24 22.16
CA LEU A 51 -9.48 18.89 21.81
C LEU A 51 -10.12 18.83 20.42
N GLU A 52 -11.01 19.78 20.10
CA GLU A 52 -11.64 19.87 18.78
C GLU A 52 -10.61 20.11 17.67
N GLU A 53 -9.64 20.98 17.90
CA GLU A 53 -8.54 21.22 16.96
C GLU A 53 -7.66 19.97 16.78
N ASN A 54 -7.31 19.29 17.87
CA ASN A 54 -6.52 18.07 17.84
C ASN A 54 -7.25 16.94 17.10
N VAL A 55 -8.55 16.75 17.34
CA VAL A 55 -9.37 15.77 16.63
C VAL A 55 -9.39 16.09 15.14
N ARG A 56 -9.65 17.35 14.76
CA ARG A 56 -9.65 17.77 13.35
C ARG A 56 -8.28 17.54 12.69
N LEU A 57 -7.19 17.82 13.39
CA LEU A 57 -5.84 17.56 12.90
C LEU A 57 -5.59 16.06 12.69
N GLN A 58 -5.97 15.23 13.66
CA GLN A 58 -5.83 13.78 13.57
C GLN A 58 -6.68 13.18 12.45
N GLU A 59 -7.92 13.66 12.26
CA GLU A 59 -8.77 13.24 11.14
C GLU A 59 -8.14 13.58 9.79
N ASN A 60 -7.62 14.80 9.63
CA ASN A 60 -6.94 15.20 8.39
C ASN A 60 -5.70 14.34 8.13
N GLN A 61 -4.86 14.11 9.15
CA GLN A 61 -3.68 13.25 9.02
C GLN A 61 -4.06 11.80 8.68
N HIS A 62 -5.14 11.28 9.27
CA HIS A 62 -5.63 9.95 8.99
C HIS A 62 -6.13 9.82 7.55
N GLN A 63 -6.91 10.81 7.09
CA GLN A 63 -7.39 10.86 5.71
C GLN A 63 -6.24 10.95 4.71
N GLU A 64 -5.24 11.78 4.97
CA GLU A 64 -4.04 11.92 4.14
C GLU A 64 -3.24 10.60 4.10
N ALA A 65 -3.03 9.97 5.26
CA ALA A 65 -2.34 8.69 5.35
C ALA A 65 -3.09 7.59 4.58
N LEU A 66 -4.42 7.52 4.68
CA LEU A 66 -5.25 6.59 3.92
C LEU A 66 -5.18 6.85 2.41
N ALA A 67 -5.24 8.11 1.99
CA ALA A 67 -5.13 8.48 0.59
C ALA A 67 -3.76 8.08 0.02
N LYS A 68 -2.69 8.36 0.76
CA LYS A 68 -1.32 7.97 0.38
C LYS A 68 -1.15 6.46 0.32
N ALA A 69 -1.65 5.73 1.32
CA ALA A 69 -1.61 4.26 1.32
C ALA A 69 -2.34 3.66 0.12
N ARG A 70 -3.54 4.18 -0.22
CA ARG A 70 -4.30 3.76 -1.41
C ARG A 70 -3.54 4.05 -2.70
N GLN A 71 -2.91 5.21 -2.81
CA GLN A 71 -2.11 5.58 -3.98
C GLN A 71 -0.90 4.64 -4.15
N THR A 72 -0.13 4.41 -3.08
CA THR A 72 1.01 3.49 -3.10
C THR A 72 0.57 2.08 -3.47
N ALA A 73 -0.50 1.57 -2.85
CA ALA A 73 -1.02 0.24 -3.17
C ALA A 73 -1.49 0.12 -4.62
N ALA A 74 -2.12 1.15 -5.18
CA ALA A 74 -2.53 1.17 -6.58
C ALA A 74 -1.31 1.17 -7.53
N GLN A 75 -0.27 1.95 -7.20
CA GLN A 75 0.99 1.99 -7.96
C GLN A 75 1.72 0.64 -7.92
N GLU A 76 1.85 0.04 -6.73
CA GLU A 76 2.50 -1.26 -6.56
C GLU A 76 1.73 -2.37 -7.29
N LYS A 77 0.39 -2.38 -7.17
CA LYS A 77 -0.45 -3.31 -7.93
C LYS A 77 -0.27 -3.15 -9.44
N ALA A 78 -0.23 -1.91 -9.94
CA ALA A 78 -0.02 -1.67 -11.36
C ALA A 78 1.36 -2.15 -11.83
N ALA A 79 2.40 -1.90 -11.03
CA ALA A 79 3.76 -2.37 -11.30
C ALA A 79 3.84 -3.90 -11.32
N LEU A 80 3.24 -4.59 -10.34
CA LEU A 80 3.18 -6.04 -10.28
C LEU A 80 2.44 -6.65 -11.48
N ILE A 81 1.32 -6.05 -11.89
CA ILE A 81 0.57 -6.51 -13.08
C ILE A 81 1.42 -6.32 -14.35
N ALA A 82 2.11 -5.18 -14.49
CA ALA A 82 2.98 -4.93 -15.64
C ALA A 82 4.16 -5.91 -15.68
N GLU A 83 4.80 -6.19 -14.54
CA GLU A 83 5.88 -7.17 -14.44
C GLU A 83 5.38 -8.59 -14.75
N ALA A 84 4.22 -8.97 -14.23
CA ALA A 84 3.60 -10.27 -14.50
C ALA A 84 3.31 -10.43 -16.00
N LYS A 85 2.71 -9.44 -16.66
CA LYS A 85 2.49 -9.45 -18.11
C LYS A 85 3.78 -9.54 -18.91
N LYS A 86 4.84 -8.85 -18.48
CA LYS A 86 6.15 -8.93 -19.13
C LYS A 86 6.76 -10.33 -19.01
N LYS A 87 6.67 -10.95 -17.82
CA LYS A 87 7.12 -12.33 -17.60
C LYS A 87 6.31 -13.32 -18.42
N GLU A 88 4.99 -13.17 -18.46
CA GLU A 88 4.09 -14.00 -19.26
C GLU A 88 4.46 -13.93 -20.76
N SER A 89 4.61 -12.72 -21.31
CA SER A 89 5.06 -12.55 -22.71
C SER A 89 6.41 -13.21 -22.95
N ALA A 90 7.38 -13.01 -22.06
CA ALA A 90 8.71 -13.60 -22.20
C ALA A 90 8.68 -15.14 -22.16
N ILE A 91 7.82 -15.74 -21.33
CA ILE A 91 7.64 -17.19 -21.27
C ILE A 91 6.99 -17.70 -22.56
N LEU A 92 5.94 -17.03 -23.04
CA LEU A 92 5.25 -17.38 -24.28
C LEU A 92 6.18 -17.28 -25.50
N ASP A 93 6.98 -16.22 -25.58
CA ASP A 93 7.92 -16.01 -26.68
C ASP A 93 9.04 -17.06 -26.67
N LYS A 94 9.55 -17.43 -25.49
CA LYS A 94 10.50 -18.54 -25.35
C LYS A 94 9.88 -19.86 -25.79
N ALA A 95 8.67 -20.18 -25.30
CA ALA A 95 7.98 -21.41 -25.67
C ALA A 95 7.70 -21.48 -27.18
N ARG A 96 7.31 -20.37 -27.82
CA ARG A 96 7.13 -20.28 -29.28
C ARG A 96 8.44 -20.50 -30.03
N THR A 97 9.52 -19.88 -29.58
CA THR A 97 10.84 -20.02 -30.19
C THR A 97 11.34 -21.46 -30.10
N GLU A 98 11.18 -22.09 -28.94
CA GLU A 98 11.57 -23.48 -28.71
C GLU A 98 10.72 -24.44 -29.53
N ALA A 99 9.40 -24.24 -29.61
CA ALA A 99 8.52 -25.00 -30.49
C ALA A 99 8.92 -24.87 -31.97
N SER A 100 9.24 -23.66 -32.45
CA SER A 100 9.73 -23.45 -33.82
C SER A 100 11.02 -24.21 -34.06
N ARG A 101 11.97 -24.16 -33.10
CA ARG A 101 13.24 -24.87 -33.21
C ARG A 101 13.03 -26.38 -33.31
N ILE A 102 12.16 -26.96 -32.47
CA ILE A 102 11.83 -28.39 -32.52
C ILE A 102 11.27 -28.79 -33.88
N VAL A 103 10.38 -27.97 -34.46
CA VAL A 103 9.80 -28.23 -35.78
C VAL A 103 10.87 -28.18 -36.87
N ASP A 104 11.77 -27.21 -36.81
CA ASP A 104 12.86 -27.06 -37.79
C ASP A 104 13.88 -28.21 -37.67
N ASP A 105 14.24 -28.60 -36.44
CA ASP A 105 15.10 -29.75 -36.14
C ASP A 105 14.47 -31.06 -36.67
N MET A 106 13.17 -31.26 -36.45
CA MET A 106 12.43 -32.41 -36.99
C MET A 106 12.42 -32.44 -38.52
N LYS A 107 12.18 -31.30 -39.18
CA LYS A 107 12.22 -31.21 -40.65
C LYS A 107 13.61 -31.54 -41.20
N ALA A 108 14.67 -31.04 -40.55
CA ALA A 108 16.05 -31.34 -40.95
C ALA A 108 16.36 -32.83 -40.79
N ALA A 109 15.94 -33.44 -39.69
CA ALA A 109 16.09 -34.89 -39.46
C ALA A 109 15.36 -35.72 -40.53
N ILE A 110 14.11 -35.38 -40.85
CA ILE A 110 13.32 -36.07 -41.89
C ILE A 110 13.99 -35.93 -43.27
N GLN A 111 14.53 -34.76 -43.61
CA GLN A 111 15.24 -34.56 -44.88
C GLN A 111 16.52 -35.40 -44.96
N ALA A 112 17.28 -35.47 -43.86
CA ALA A 112 18.48 -36.31 -43.78
C ALA A 112 18.14 -37.80 -43.92
N GLU A 113 17.10 -38.27 -43.22
CA GLU A 113 16.65 -39.65 -43.29
C GLU A 113 16.12 -40.01 -44.69
N ALA A 114 15.34 -39.12 -45.32
CA ALA A 114 14.87 -39.32 -46.69
C ALA A 114 16.04 -39.38 -47.71
N SER A 115 17.08 -38.58 -47.50
CA SER A 115 18.30 -38.63 -48.32
C SER A 115 19.04 -39.96 -48.16
N GLU A 116 19.21 -40.45 -46.93
CA GLU A 116 19.84 -41.75 -46.68
C GLU A 116 19.01 -42.90 -47.25
N VAL A 117 17.69 -42.90 -47.06
CA VAL A 117 16.80 -43.91 -47.66
C VAL A 117 16.91 -43.91 -49.20
N ARG A 118 16.97 -42.73 -49.83
CA ARG A 118 17.18 -42.63 -51.30
C ARG A 118 18.52 -43.21 -51.75
N LYS A 119 19.60 -42.99 -50.98
CA LYS A 119 20.91 -43.60 -51.29
C LYS A 119 20.84 -45.13 -51.19
N THR A 120 20.23 -45.64 -50.13
CA THR A 120 20.06 -47.09 -49.91
C THR A 120 19.20 -47.73 -51.00
N LEU A 121 18.09 -47.09 -51.39
CA LEU A 121 17.26 -47.55 -52.51
C LEU A 121 18.04 -47.58 -53.83
N LYS A 122 18.82 -46.54 -54.15
CA LYS A 122 19.68 -46.54 -55.34
C LYS A 122 20.71 -47.67 -55.30
N ALA A 123 21.32 -47.91 -54.14
CA ALA A 123 22.28 -49.00 -53.97
C ALA A 123 21.64 -50.39 -54.13
N GLN A 124 20.36 -50.55 -53.76
CA GLN A 124 19.60 -51.79 -53.94
C GLN A 124 18.99 -51.95 -55.34
N MET A 125 18.74 -50.86 -56.07
CA MET A 125 18.22 -50.91 -57.44
C MET A 125 19.22 -51.49 -58.44
N THR A 126 20.52 -51.24 -58.27
CA THR A 126 21.56 -51.81 -59.16
C THR A 126 21.57 -53.35 -59.17
N PRO A 127 21.70 -54.05 -58.02
CA PRO A 127 21.67 -55.51 -58.01
C PRO A 127 20.29 -56.08 -58.39
N LEU A 128 19.20 -55.35 -58.13
CA LEU A 128 17.86 -55.78 -58.57
C LEU A 128 17.73 -55.71 -60.11
N ALA A 129 18.23 -54.64 -60.73
CA ALA A 129 18.25 -54.50 -62.18
C ALA A 129 19.15 -55.55 -62.85
N GLU A 130 20.32 -55.84 -62.25
CA GLU A 130 21.18 -56.96 -62.68
C GLU A 130 20.43 -58.29 -62.60
N SER A 131 19.78 -58.60 -61.47
CA SER A 131 19.02 -59.85 -61.29
C SER A 131 17.87 -60.01 -62.30
N ILE A 132 17.16 -58.92 -62.63
CA ILE A 132 16.10 -58.93 -63.66
C ILE A 132 16.71 -59.17 -65.04
N THR A 133 17.81 -58.48 -65.36
CA THR A 133 18.52 -58.61 -66.65
C THR A 133 19.05 -60.03 -66.84
N GLU A 134 19.59 -60.63 -65.79
CA GLU A 134 20.08 -62.01 -65.78
C GLU A 134 18.97 -63.04 -66.02
N LYS A 135 17.80 -62.84 -65.40
CA LYS A 135 16.61 -63.68 -65.60
C LYS A 135 16.01 -63.56 -67.01
N ILE A 136 16.07 -62.37 -67.63
CA ILE A 136 15.53 -62.14 -68.98
C ILE A 136 16.49 -62.61 -70.07
N LEU A 137 17.80 -62.38 -69.93
CA LEU A 137 18.81 -62.79 -70.93
C LEU A 137 19.30 -64.24 -70.78
N GLY A 138 18.98 -64.92 -69.68
CA GLY A 138 19.31 -66.34 -69.46
C GLY A 138 20.81 -66.64 -69.34
N ARG A 139 21.66 -65.63 -69.15
CA ARG A 139 23.11 -65.74 -69.00
C ARG A 139 23.63 -64.64 -68.07
N ALA A 140 24.57 -65.00 -67.19
CA ALA A 140 25.25 -64.09 -66.29
C ALA A 140 25.98 -62.96 -67.05
N VAL A 141 25.66 -61.72 -66.72
CA VAL A 141 26.39 -60.53 -67.17
C VAL A 141 27.46 -60.25 -66.12
N ARG A 142 28.72 -60.52 -66.48
CA ARG A 142 29.91 -60.23 -65.68
C ARG A 142 30.38 -58.80 -65.93
#